data_AF-A0A2E4VZQ5-F1
#
_entry.id   AF-A0A2E4VZQ5-F1
#
_cell.length_a   1.000
_cell.length_b   1.000
_cell.length_c   1.000
_cell.angle_alpha   90.00
_cell.angle_beta   90.00
_cell.angle_gamma   90.00
#
_symmetry.space_group_name_H-M   'P 1'
#
loop_
_entity.id
_entity.type
_entity.pdbx_description
1 polymer ?
#
loop_
_entity_poly.entity_id
_entity_poly.type
_entity_poly.pdbx_seq_one_letter_code
_entity_poly.pdbx_strand_id
1 'polypeptide(L)'
;MFNIGGGEILVILVVALIFLGPSKLPEIARTLGKTTQTLRRISESFRSELSSAVDENTEMQARQRGNDLTVTESLPPADLGITTTDVDDSSDSRRSEQENETTE
;
A
#
# COMPACT_ATOMS: atom_id res chain seq x y z
N MET A 1 -0.01 -29.24 22.33
CA MET A 1 -0.61 -29.58 23.64
C MET A 1 -1.88 -28.78 23.91
N PHE A 2 -2.76 -28.61 22.91
CA PHE A 2 -4.10 -28.03 23.10
C PHE A 2 -5.02 -28.77 22.13
N ASN A 3 -5.52 -29.92 22.55
CA ASN A 3 -6.57 -30.65 21.83
C ASN A 3 -7.95 -30.14 22.29
N ILE A 4 -8.14 -28.81 22.28
CA ILE A 4 -9.45 -28.23 22.59
C ILE A 4 -10.40 -28.53 21.44
N GLY A 5 -11.21 -29.56 21.65
CA GLY A 5 -12.34 -29.92 20.80
C GLY A 5 -13.58 -29.08 21.13
N GLY A 6 -14.60 -29.17 20.29
CA GLY A 6 -15.87 -28.46 20.51
C GLY A 6 -16.55 -28.78 21.85
N GLY A 7 -16.38 -30.01 22.34
CA GLY A 7 -16.90 -30.42 23.65
C GLY A 7 -16.22 -29.71 24.83
N GLU A 8 -14.90 -29.53 24.79
CA GLU A 8 -14.15 -28.85 25.85
C GLU A 8 -14.51 -27.35 25.91
N ILE A 9 -14.68 -26.69 24.75
CA ILE A 9 -15.18 -25.30 24.71
C ILE A 9 -16.57 -25.19 25.32
N LEU A 10 -17.47 -26.14 25.03
CA LEU A 10 -18.83 -26.11 25.57
C LEU A 10 -18.84 -26.21 27.10
N VAL A 11 -18.01 -27.08 27.69
CA VAL A 11 -17.88 -27.20 29.15
C VAL A 11 -17.37 -25.89 29.76
N ILE A 12 -16.33 -25.27 29.18
CA ILE A 12 -15.82 -23.98 29.65
C ILE A 12 -16.89 -22.90 29.55
N LEU A 13 -17.65 -22.88 28.45
CA LEU A 13 -18.74 -21.93 28.26
C LEU A 13 -19.81 -22.10 29.35
N VAL A 14 -20.22 -23.33 29.66
CA VAL A 14 -21.21 -23.59 30.73
C VAL A 14 -20.70 -23.11 32.08
N VAL A 15 -19.45 -23.40 32.44
CA VAL A 15 -18.84 -22.92 33.68
C VAL A 15 -18.81 -21.38 33.69
N ALA A 16 -18.34 -20.75 32.61
CA ALA A 16 -18.32 -19.30 32.49
C ALA A 16 -19.72 -18.67 32.60
N LEU A 17 -20.74 -19.31 32.00
CA LEU A 17 -22.13 -18.87 32.07
C LEU A 17 -22.71 -18.97 33.49
N ILE A 18 -22.28 -19.93 34.30
CA ILE A 18 -22.71 -20.05 35.70
C ILE A 18 -22.06 -18.94 36.55
N PHE A 19 -20.77 -18.70 36.38
CA PHE A 19 -20.03 -17.71 37.17
C PHE A 19 -20.35 -16.27 36.76
N LEU A 20 -20.37 -16.00 35.46
CA LEU A 20 -20.56 -14.66 34.90
C LEU A 20 -22.04 -14.37 34.63
N GLY A 21 -22.84 -15.39 34.35
CA GLY A 21 -24.25 -15.29 33.99
C GLY A 21 -24.49 -15.32 32.47
N PRO A 22 -25.56 -15.99 31.98
CA PRO A 22 -25.84 -16.09 30.55
C PRO A 22 -26.20 -14.77 29.89
N SER A 23 -26.69 -13.80 30.66
CA SER A 23 -26.99 -12.46 30.17
C SER A 23 -25.73 -11.60 29.98
N LYS A 24 -24.63 -11.91 30.70
CA LYS A 24 -23.43 -11.07 30.69
C LYS A 24 -22.51 -11.31 29.50
N LEU A 25 -22.37 -12.55 29.02
CA LEU A 25 -21.61 -12.82 27.79
C LEU A 25 -22.11 -12.02 26.57
N PRO A 26 -23.41 -12.04 26.21
CA PRO A 26 -23.91 -11.27 25.08
C PRO A 26 -23.87 -9.76 25.34
N GLU A 27 -24.03 -9.32 26.59
CA GLU A 27 -23.92 -7.90 26.98
C GLU A 27 -22.50 -7.36 26.75
N ILE A 28 -21.47 -8.10 27.18
CA ILE A 28 -20.06 -7.76 26.97
C ILE A 28 -19.73 -7.82 25.47
N ALA A 29 -20.15 -8.88 24.77
CA ALA A 29 -19.93 -9.01 23.32
C ALA A 29 -20.57 -7.87 22.52
N ARG A 30 -21.80 -7.46 22.87
CA ARG A 30 -22.47 -6.29 22.26
C ARG A 30 -21.73 -5.00 22.53
N THR A 31 -21.21 -4.82 23.74
CA THR A 31 -20.47 -3.62 24.15
C THR A 31 -19.12 -3.53 23.43
N LEU A 32 -18.35 -4.62 23.46
CA LEU A 32 -17.08 -4.74 22.73
C LEU A 32 -17.30 -4.56 21.22
N GLY A 33 -18.33 -5.18 20.65
CA GLY A 33 -18.64 -5.05 19.22
C GLY A 33 -18.96 -3.62 18.81
N LYS A 34 -19.77 -2.89 19.61
CA LYS A 34 -20.03 -1.46 19.39
C LYS A 34 -18.74 -0.65 19.47
N THR A 35 -17.90 -0.89 20.48
CA THR A 35 -16.60 -0.22 20.62
C THR A 35 -15.69 -0.47 19.41
N THR A 36 -15.54 -1.73 18.97
CA THR A 36 -14.75 -2.07 17.77
C THR A 36 -15.30 -1.38 16.52
N GLN A 37 -16.62 -1.31 16.36
CA GLN A 37 -17.25 -0.61 15.24
C GLN A 37 -16.96 0.90 15.27
N THR A 38 -17.06 1.53 16.44
CA THR A 38 -16.73 2.95 16.61
C THR A 38 -15.25 3.21 16.35
N LEU A 39 -14.36 2.36 16.87
CA LEU A 39 -12.92 2.43 16.61
C LEU A 39 -12.61 2.36 15.11
N ARG A 40 -13.23 1.42 14.39
CA ARG A 40 -13.06 1.28 12.94
C ARG A 40 -13.46 2.55 12.18
N ARG A 41 -14.59 3.18 12.54
CA ARG A 41 -15.04 4.43 11.92
C ARG A 41 -14.06 5.59 12.18
N ILE A 42 -13.55 5.69 13.40
CA ILE A 42 -12.54 6.71 13.77
C ILE A 42 -11.24 6.47 13.01
N SER A 43 -10.81 5.21 12.88
CA SER A 43 -9.61 4.88 12.09
C SER A 43 -9.78 5.23 10.61
N GLU A 44 -10.99 5.05 10.06
CA GLU A 44 -11.30 5.36 8.66
C GLU A 44 -11.33 6.87 8.41
N SER A 45 -11.95 7.67 9.29
CA SER A 45 -11.92 9.13 9.17
C SER A 45 -10.50 9.68 9.32
N PHE A 46 -9.74 9.18 10.30
CA PHE A 46 -8.33 9.57 10.48
C PHE A 46 -7.47 9.22 9.26
N ARG A 47 -7.69 8.04 8.67
CA ARG A 47 -6.99 7.65 7.44
C ARG A 47 -7.35 8.56 6.27
N SER A 48 -8.62 8.95 6.14
CA SER A 48 -9.08 9.89 5.11
C SER A 48 -8.45 11.26 5.29
N GLU A 49 -8.50 11.82 6.51
CA GLU A 49 -7.93 13.13 6.83
C GLU A 49 -6.42 13.17 6.59
N LEU A 50 -5.69 12.12 7.00
CA LEU A 50 -4.26 12.03 6.78
C LEU A 50 -3.91 11.87 5.29
N SER A 51 -4.68 11.07 4.54
CA SER A 51 -4.47 10.92 3.10
C SER A 51 -4.68 12.25 2.39
N SER A 52 -5.76 12.98 2.71
CA SER A 52 -6.04 14.29 2.13
C SER A 52 -4.94 15.30 2.45
N ALA A 53 -4.45 15.35 3.70
CA ALA A 53 -3.38 16.27 4.08
C ALA A 53 -2.03 15.97 3.39
N VAL A 54 -1.74 14.69 3.15
CA VAL A 54 -0.55 14.24 2.42
C VAL A 54 -0.70 14.56 0.93
N ASP A 55 -1.85 14.24 0.34
CA ASP A 55 -2.13 14.48 -1.09
C ASP A 55 -2.08 15.98 -1.42
N GLU A 56 -2.66 16.85 -0.58
CA GLU A 56 -2.59 18.30 -0.74
C GLU A 56 -1.15 18.83 -0.72
N ASN A 57 -0.30 18.30 0.17
CA ASN A 57 1.13 18.67 0.22
C ASN A 57 1.91 18.20 -1.01
N THR A 58 1.55 17.04 -1.56
CA THR A 58 2.18 16.55 -2.79
C THR A 58 1.70 17.31 -4.03
N GLU A 59 0.44 17.72 -4.09
CA GLU A 59 -0.09 18.49 -5.22
C GLU A 59 0.50 19.91 -5.28
N MET A 60 0.69 20.57 -4.13
CA MET A 60 1.38 21.87 -4.08
C MET A 60 2.83 21.78 -4.60
N GLN A 61 3.54 20.69 -4.32
CA GLN A 61 4.90 20.46 -4.82
C GLN A 61 4.92 20.08 -6.30
N ALA A 62 3.94 19.32 -6.78
CA ALA A 62 3.82 18.97 -8.19
C ALA A 62 3.55 20.20 -9.06
N ARG A 63 2.73 21.16 -8.59
CA ARG A 63 2.48 22.43 -9.26
C ARG A 63 3.71 23.34 -9.32
N GLN A 64 4.56 23.31 -8.29
CA GLN A 64 5.81 24.08 -8.29
C GLN A 64 6.85 23.53 -9.29
N ARG A 65 6.93 22.21 -9.46
CA ARG A 65 7.80 21.59 -10.48
C ARG A 65 7.32 21.79 -11.92
N GLY A 66 6.02 21.86 -12.15
CA GLY A 66 5.45 22.09 -13.49
C GLY A 66 5.79 23.46 -14.09
N ASN A 67 6.01 24.48 -13.25
CA ASN A 67 6.36 25.84 -13.71
C ASN A 67 7.82 25.98 -14.17
N ASP A 68 8.73 25.09 -13.74
CA ASP A 68 10.14 25.13 -14.12
C ASP A 68 10.40 24.50 -15.52
N LEU A 69 9.49 23.63 -15.97
CA LEU A 69 9.60 22.91 -17.25
C LEU A 69 9.04 23.69 -18.46
N THR A 70 8.44 24.86 -18.25
CA THR A 70 7.84 25.68 -19.34
C THR A 70 8.71 26.88 -19.77
N VAL A 71 9.89 27.06 -19.19
CA VAL A 71 10.77 28.23 -19.46
C VAL A 71 11.81 27.98 -20.58
N THR A 72 11.96 26.76 -21.08
CA THR A 72 13.00 26.44 -22.11
C THR A 72 12.41 26.06 -23.47
N GLU A 73 11.42 26.82 -23.97
CA GLU A 73 11.00 26.70 -25.37
C GLU A 73 10.88 28.06 -26.06
N SER A 74 12.00 28.75 -26.22
CA SER A 74 12.10 29.85 -27.18
C SER A 74 13.55 30.01 -27.65
N LEU A 75 13.94 29.26 -28.68
CA LEU A 75 15.09 29.56 -29.53
C LEU A 75 14.60 29.76 -30.98
N PRO A 76 15.15 30.75 -31.70
CA PRO A 76 14.65 31.24 -32.99
C PRO A 76 14.99 30.30 -34.16
N PRO A 77 14.31 30.42 -35.32
CA PRO A 77 14.57 29.57 -36.47
C PRO A 77 15.73 30.13 -37.30
N ALA A 78 16.87 29.46 -37.31
CA ALA A 78 17.97 29.62 -38.27
C ALA A 78 19.00 28.52 -37.98
N ASP A 79 19.69 27.87 -38.90
CA ASP A 79 19.68 27.76 -40.35
C ASP A 79 20.73 26.65 -40.63
N LEU A 80 20.46 25.81 -41.62
CA LEU A 80 21.31 24.88 -42.39
C LEU A 80 22.75 24.53 -41.91
N GLY A 81 23.09 23.23 -41.84
CA GLY A 81 24.50 22.81 -41.93
C GLY A 81 24.90 21.40 -41.45
N ILE A 82 24.65 20.38 -42.27
CA ILE A 82 25.58 19.28 -42.67
C ILE A 82 26.42 18.50 -41.61
N THR A 83 26.18 17.18 -41.64
CA THR A 83 27.09 16.01 -41.51
C THR A 83 27.76 15.63 -40.19
N THR A 84 27.68 14.32 -39.95
CA THR A 84 28.67 13.41 -39.33
C THR A 84 29.47 13.95 -38.16
N THR A 85 29.30 13.32 -36.99
CA THR A 85 30.41 12.68 -36.28
C THR A 85 29.81 11.70 -35.27
N ASP A 86 30.07 10.41 -35.51
CA ASP A 86 30.09 9.33 -34.52
C ASP A 86 30.62 9.79 -33.17
N VAL A 87 29.85 9.57 -32.10
CA VAL A 87 30.41 9.26 -30.78
C VAL A 87 29.61 8.10 -30.19
N ASP A 88 30.15 6.93 -30.49
CA ASP A 88 30.08 5.69 -29.73
C ASP A 88 30.08 5.95 -28.22
N ASP A 89 29.10 5.39 -27.50
CA ASP A 89 29.29 5.05 -26.09
C ASP A 89 28.80 3.61 -25.86
N SER A 90 29.78 2.72 -25.97
CA SER A 90 29.70 1.31 -25.68
C SER A 90 29.84 1.05 -24.18
N SER A 91 28.78 0.58 -23.50
CA SER A 91 28.79 -0.30 -22.30
C SER A 91 27.39 -0.21 -21.65
N ASP A 92 26.64 -1.24 -21.34
CA ASP A 92 26.98 -2.51 -20.73
C ASP A 92 25.71 -3.38 -20.75
N SER A 93 25.75 -4.56 -21.39
CA SER A 93 24.81 -5.68 -21.16
C SER A 93 25.31 -6.90 -21.92
N ARG A 94 26.47 -7.43 -21.53
CA ARG A 94 26.87 -8.81 -21.83
C ARG A 94 26.50 -9.71 -20.67
N ARG A 95 25.34 -10.38 -20.73
CA ARG A 95 25.24 -11.83 -20.46
C ARG A 95 23.87 -12.36 -20.88
N SER A 96 23.82 -12.73 -22.16
CA SER A 96 23.05 -13.81 -22.77
C SER A 96 22.67 -14.92 -21.77
N GLU A 97 21.39 -15.28 -21.59
CA GLU A 97 20.56 -16.09 -22.49
C GLU A 97 21.27 -17.34 -23.04
N GLN A 98 20.57 -18.47 -22.88
CA GLN A 98 20.59 -19.61 -23.79
C GLN A 98 21.71 -20.66 -23.58
N GLU A 99 21.46 -21.58 -22.66
CA GLU A 99 21.95 -22.96 -22.82
C GLU A 99 20.80 -23.90 -22.45
N ASN A 100 20.02 -24.26 -23.47
CA ASN A 100 19.04 -25.35 -23.44
C ASN A 100 18.76 -25.79 -24.89
N GLU A 101 19.53 -26.78 -25.36
CA GLU A 101 19.21 -27.80 -26.38
C GLU A 101 20.33 -28.86 -26.28
N THR A 102 20.08 -30.09 -25.79
CA THR A 102 19.84 -31.33 -26.61
C THR A 102 21.14 -31.73 -27.33
N THR A 103 21.82 -32.88 -27.17
CA THR A 103 21.47 -34.31 -26.94
C THR A 103 22.78 -35.09 -26.72
N GLU A 104 22.80 -36.10 -25.84
CA GLU A 104 23.20 -37.51 -26.11
C GLU A 104 23.12 -38.33 -24.82
#